data_AF-A0A3A5X169-F1
#
_entry.id   AF-A0A3A5X169-F1
#
_cell.length_a   1.000
_cell.length_b   1.000
_cell.length_c   1.000
_cell.angle_alpha   90.00
_cell.angle_beta   90.00
_cell.angle_gamma   90.00
#
_symmetry.space_group_name_H-M   'P 1'
#
loop_
_entity.id
_entity.type
_entity.pdbx_description
1 polymer ?
#
loop_
_entity_poly.entity_id
_entity_poly.type
_entity_poly.pdbx_seq_one_letter_code
_entity_poly.pdbx_strand_id
1 'polypeptide(L)'
;MAHTYIDTLFEVYPNRTEYLDWIQYELDTRVYYFGNHFKTPFGHKRQLKYRIRNYLASFKRKVSNIDFDGAILSEAYANWGINDKLKEEGYKVCMLPWHADPGFRLSTEYAAVANGLDYGDFNFLLSEYFIDRVYNFRSFFENFLQCNHIKLVIFANDMTAINRIAISACKNVGVKSMIYLHGLPAGSYNAIDNNRADYLCVWGDRMKELCVNAGVNANKVIVMGNAKYSGQKFPDTHPASFDNVLVLSRAISGAPSDSVKRPIENRGLSIDYIYMVEEALKRVGVNKATLRLHPSENGEWYKKFIDSDFYTLDDKSLMDCLSDKTAIVSPASTVMFDAFLCGIPFFAFEPHTIIGYEVVPPFDGSEEEMPIAKSISELVDHLQHNIVASHALIDKYINPVVDMSKIKELLPNG
;
A
#
# COMPACT_ATOMS: atom_id res chain seq x y z
N MET A 1 -17.31 -14.56 11.15
CA MET A 1 -16.03 -13.84 11.29
C MET A 1 -15.21 -14.54 12.36
N ALA A 2 -13.92 -14.76 12.13
CA ALA A 2 -13.05 -15.31 13.16
C ALA A 2 -12.79 -14.22 14.20
N HIS A 3 -13.06 -14.51 15.47
CA HIS A 3 -12.65 -13.67 16.59
C HIS A 3 -11.12 -13.66 16.65
N THR A 4 -10.49 -12.49 16.53
CA THR A 4 -9.02 -12.37 16.60
C THR A 4 -8.59 -11.84 17.96
N TYR A 5 -7.32 -11.99 18.33
CA TYR A 5 -6.83 -11.55 19.65
C TYR A 5 -7.06 -10.04 19.89
N ILE A 6 -7.13 -9.21 18.84
CA ILE A 6 -7.38 -7.77 18.97
C ILE A 6 -8.78 -7.50 19.53
N ASP A 7 -9.79 -8.31 19.17
CA ASP A 7 -11.14 -8.19 19.72
C ASP A 7 -11.12 -8.40 21.24
N THR A 8 -10.39 -9.42 21.69
CA THR A 8 -10.18 -9.68 23.11
C THR A 8 -9.48 -8.50 23.80
N LEU A 9 -8.54 -7.83 23.14
CA LEU A 9 -7.89 -6.63 23.73
C LEU A 9 -8.87 -5.47 23.89
N PHE A 10 -9.76 -5.23 22.93
CA PHE A 10 -10.80 -4.20 23.05
C PHE A 10 -11.78 -4.51 24.18
N GLU A 11 -12.13 -5.78 24.39
CA GLU A 11 -12.99 -6.22 25.51
C GLU A 11 -12.31 -6.08 26.87
N VAL A 12 -11.03 -6.45 26.97
CA VAL A 12 -10.26 -6.43 28.23
C VAL A 12 -9.84 -5.01 28.62
N TYR A 13 -9.54 -4.15 27.65
CA TYR A 13 -9.09 -2.78 27.87
C TYR A 13 -10.06 -1.74 27.25
N PRO A 14 -11.33 -1.68 27.69
CA PRO A 14 -12.34 -0.81 27.07
C PRO A 14 -11.97 0.68 27.18
N ASN A 15 -11.22 1.06 28.23
CA ASN A 15 -10.73 2.43 28.45
C ASN A 15 -9.54 2.81 27.55
N ARG A 16 -9.03 1.89 26.72
CA ARG A 16 -7.88 2.11 25.82
C ARG A 16 -8.26 2.01 24.34
N THR A 17 -9.55 2.09 24.02
CA THR A 17 -10.06 1.89 22.64
C THR A 17 -9.38 2.78 21.60
N GLU A 18 -9.18 4.08 21.89
CA GLU A 18 -8.49 5.00 20.97
C GLU A 18 -7.04 4.55 20.71
N TYR A 19 -6.32 4.24 21.77
CA TYR A 19 -4.94 3.77 21.70
C TYR A 19 -4.81 2.45 20.93
N LEU A 20 -5.69 1.48 21.23
CA LEU A 20 -5.71 0.18 20.57
C LEU A 20 -6.04 0.31 19.08
N ASP A 21 -6.95 1.21 18.68
CA ASP A 21 -7.20 1.51 17.26
C ASP A 21 -5.94 2.05 16.58
N TRP A 22 -5.19 2.93 17.24
CA TRP A 22 -3.96 3.45 16.64
C TRP A 22 -2.91 2.38 16.41
N ILE A 23 -2.66 1.49 17.37
CA ILE A 23 -1.55 0.52 17.29
C ILE A 23 -1.96 -0.88 16.81
N GLN A 24 -3.21 -1.06 16.39
CA GLN A 24 -3.75 -2.36 16.01
C GLN A 24 -2.88 -3.08 14.97
N TYR A 25 -2.49 -2.38 13.90
CA TYR A 25 -1.68 -2.99 12.84
C TYR A 25 -0.35 -3.51 13.38
N GLU A 26 0.29 -2.76 14.27
CA GLU A 26 1.54 -3.14 14.90
C GLU A 26 1.34 -4.35 15.81
N LEU A 27 0.29 -4.39 16.63
CA LEU A 27 -0.05 -5.58 17.40
C LEU A 27 -0.28 -6.79 16.48
N ASP A 28 -0.97 -6.60 15.36
CA ASP A 28 -1.30 -7.67 14.43
C ASP A 28 -0.02 -8.24 13.78
N THR A 29 0.92 -7.36 13.43
CA THR A 29 2.23 -7.80 12.90
C THR A 29 3.05 -8.60 13.92
N ARG A 30 2.85 -8.44 15.24
CA ARG A 30 3.55 -9.25 16.25
C ARG A 30 3.13 -10.71 16.17
N VAL A 31 1.87 -10.95 15.82
CA VAL A 31 1.24 -12.26 15.86
C VAL A 31 1.32 -12.94 14.49
N TYR A 32 1.04 -12.19 13.41
CA TYR A 32 0.83 -12.77 12.08
C TYR A 32 2.00 -12.56 11.11
N TYR A 33 2.88 -11.58 11.34
CA TYR A 33 3.99 -11.26 10.42
C TYR A 33 5.21 -12.14 10.69
N PHE A 34 5.07 -13.46 10.55
CA PHE A 34 6.11 -14.44 10.92
C PHE A 34 6.57 -15.33 9.76
N GLY A 35 7.72 -15.97 9.95
CA GLY A 35 8.24 -17.00 9.03
C GLY A 35 9.06 -16.47 7.86
N ASN A 36 9.87 -17.36 7.29
CA ASN A 36 10.95 -17.00 6.36
C ASN A 36 10.48 -16.62 4.95
N HIS A 37 9.17 -16.66 4.68
CA HIS A 37 8.58 -16.23 3.40
C HIS A 37 8.56 -14.70 3.26
N PHE A 38 8.61 -13.96 4.38
CA PHE A 38 8.89 -12.52 4.36
C PHE A 38 10.40 -12.26 4.36
N LYS A 39 10.86 -11.18 3.71
CA LYS A 39 12.27 -10.74 3.76
C LYS A 39 12.69 -10.34 5.17
N THR A 40 11.76 -9.76 5.93
CA THR A 40 12.02 -9.17 7.25
C THR A 40 10.93 -9.54 8.25
N PRO A 41 10.72 -10.83 8.56
CA PRO A 41 9.64 -11.23 9.47
C PRO A 41 9.85 -10.64 10.87
N PHE A 42 8.75 -10.45 11.59
CA PHE A 42 8.78 -10.00 12.96
C PHE A 42 9.52 -11.05 13.82
N GLY A 43 10.31 -10.60 14.79
CA GLY A 43 11.20 -11.46 15.59
C GLY A 43 12.56 -11.78 14.96
N HIS A 44 12.77 -11.61 13.65
CA HIS A 44 14.09 -11.72 12.99
C HIS A 44 14.79 -10.37 12.78
N LYS A 45 14.16 -9.25 13.19
CA LYS A 45 14.81 -7.94 13.18
C LYS A 45 16.12 -8.04 13.99
N ARG A 46 17.27 -7.90 13.32
CA ARG A 46 18.59 -7.77 13.96
C ARG A 46 18.61 -6.47 14.78
N GLN A 47 18.08 -6.55 15.99
CA GLN A 47 17.79 -5.39 16.85
C GLN A 47 19.02 -4.50 17.04
N LEU A 48 20.21 -5.08 17.12
CA LEU A 48 21.44 -4.31 17.36
C LEU A 48 21.95 -3.57 16.11
N LYS A 49 21.98 -4.22 14.94
CA LYS A 49 22.51 -3.61 13.70
C LYS A 49 21.63 -2.46 13.22
N TYR A 50 20.31 -2.59 13.33
CA TYR A 50 19.38 -1.53 12.94
C TYR A 50 19.34 -0.38 13.95
N ARG A 51 19.42 -0.65 15.26
CA ARG A 51 19.56 0.40 16.27
C ARG A 51 20.83 1.21 16.06
N ILE A 52 21.97 0.55 15.81
CA ILE A 52 23.23 1.22 15.50
C ILE A 52 23.12 2.00 14.18
N ARG A 53 22.52 1.43 13.13
CA ARG A 53 22.33 2.14 11.85
C ARG A 53 21.44 3.38 11.99
N ASN A 54 20.30 3.27 12.69
CA ASN A 54 19.38 4.38 12.89
C ASN A 54 20.00 5.46 13.77
N TYR A 55 20.74 5.07 14.82
CA TYR A 55 21.54 5.98 15.66
C TYR A 55 22.62 6.70 14.85
N LEU A 56 23.37 5.99 13.99
CA LEU A 56 24.34 6.61 13.09
C LEU A 56 23.68 7.49 12.02
N ALA A 57 22.50 7.12 11.53
CA ALA A 57 21.73 7.89 10.56
C ALA A 57 21.20 9.20 11.17
N SER A 58 20.85 9.23 12.46
CA SER A 58 20.48 10.47 13.13
C SER A 58 21.64 11.47 13.22
N PHE A 59 22.90 11.01 13.34
CA PHE A 59 24.07 11.91 13.24
C PHE A 59 24.38 12.38 11.81
N LYS A 60 23.90 11.67 10.78
CA LYS A 60 24.08 12.03 9.37
C LYS A 60 22.98 12.92 8.81
N ARG A 61 21.85 13.05 9.51
CA ARG A 61 20.83 14.03 9.11
C ARG A 61 21.41 15.41 9.32
N LYS A 62 21.64 16.14 8.22
CA LYS A 62 22.01 17.56 8.30
C LYS A 62 20.85 18.30 8.96
N VAL A 63 21.18 19.14 9.93
CA VAL A 63 20.28 20.17 10.43
C VAL A 63 19.85 21.00 9.22
N SER A 64 18.60 20.84 8.82
CA SER A 64 17.99 21.65 7.77
C SER A 64 17.06 22.64 8.46
N ASN A 65 17.35 23.93 8.32
CA ASN A 65 16.42 25.01 8.71
C ASN A 65 15.25 25.03 7.71
N ILE A 66 14.39 24.01 7.78
CA ILE A 66 13.16 23.96 7.01
C ILE A 66 12.19 24.87 7.73
N ASP A 67 11.80 25.94 7.06
CA ASP A 67 10.67 26.75 7.48
C ASP A 67 9.39 25.97 7.15
N PHE A 68 8.62 25.60 8.18
CA PHE A 68 7.34 24.89 8.02
C PHE A 68 6.14 25.84 8.03
N ASP A 69 6.34 27.13 8.28
CA ASP A 69 5.24 28.06 8.47
C ASP A 69 4.35 28.14 7.23
N GLY A 70 3.05 27.93 7.40
CA GLY A 70 2.06 27.93 6.31
C GLY A 70 2.19 26.78 5.30
N ALA A 71 2.98 25.74 5.60
CA ALA A 71 3.22 24.65 4.66
C ALA A 71 2.05 23.63 4.57
N ILE A 72 2.02 22.93 3.45
CA ILE A 72 1.36 21.63 3.29
C ILE A 72 2.37 20.55 3.63
N LEU A 73 2.04 19.68 4.58
CA LEU A 73 2.86 18.50 4.89
C LEU A 73 2.39 17.34 4.03
N SER A 74 3.28 16.71 3.29
CA SER A 74 2.91 15.59 2.43
C SER A 74 3.98 14.50 2.42
N GLU A 75 3.59 13.30 2.85
CA GLU A 75 4.37 12.07 2.66
C GLU A 75 3.83 11.19 1.53
N ALA A 76 2.72 11.60 0.91
CA ALA A 76 2.06 10.84 -0.13
C ALA A 76 2.98 10.71 -1.34
N TYR A 77 3.49 9.49 -1.54
CA TYR A 77 4.18 9.03 -2.74
C TYR A 77 4.98 10.13 -3.44
N ALA A 78 5.95 10.71 -2.73
CA ALA A 78 6.68 11.90 -3.20
C ALA A 78 7.28 11.72 -4.61
N ASN A 79 7.59 10.48 -5.00
CA ASN A 79 8.12 10.13 -6.32
C ASN A 79 7.04 10.01 -7.42
N TRP A 80 5.76 10.13 -7.09
CA TRP A 80 4.64 9.99 -8.02
C TRP A 80 4.12 11.35 -8.49
N GLY A 81 4.72 12.45 -8.03
CA GLY A 81 4.51 13.78 -8.61
C GLY A 81 3.44 14.63 -7.93
N ILE A 82 2.66 14.13 -6.96
CA ILE A 82 1.65 14.96 -6.27
C ILE A 82 2.29 16.15 -5.53
N ASN A 83 3.45 15.93 -4.90
CA ASN A 83 4.20 16.99 -4.24
C ASN A 83 4.74 18.03 -5.22
N ASP A 84 5.04 17.63 -6.46
CA ASP A 84 5.51 18.55 -7.49
C ASP A 84 4.34 19.34 -8.10
N LYS A 85 3.18 18.70 -8.30
CA LYS A 85 1.93 19.38 -8.69
C LYS A 85 1.51 20.44 -7.68
N LEU A 86 1.60 20.15 -6.39
CA LEU A 86 1.35 21.13 -5.34
C LEU A 86 2.29 22.34 -5.41
N LYS A 87 3.59 22.11 -5.66
CA LYS A 87 4.56 23.20 -5.82
C LYS A 87 4.34 24.01 -7.09
N GLU A 88 3.98 23.36 -8.20
CA GLU A 88 3.63 24.01 -9.48
C GLU A 88 2.45 24.97 -9.31
N GLU A 89 1.50 24.63 -8.43
CA GLU A 89 0.36 25.48 -8.05
C GLU A 89 0.72 26.57 -7.02
N GLY A 90 2.00 26.70 -6.65
CA GLY A 90 2.51 27.75 -5.77
C GLY A 90 2.54 27.39 -4.28
N TYR A 91 2.07 26.20 -3.89
CA TYR A 91 2.04 25.82 -2.48
C TYR A 91 3.43 25.49 -1.94
N LYS A 92 3.67 25.90 -0.69
CA LYS A 92 4.84 25.46 0.09
C LYS A 92 4.64 24.04 0.59
N VAL A 93 5.36 23.07 0.00
CA VAL A 93 5.25 21.65 0.35
C VAL A 93 6.47 21.18 1.14
N CYS A 94 6.24 20.59 2.31
CA CYS A 94 7.27 19.98 3.13
C CYS A 94 6.95 18.50 3.39
N MET A 95 7.99 17.67 3.58
CA MET A 95 7.81 16.34 4.17
C MET A 95 7.39 16.49 5.64
N LEU A 96 6.85 15.42 6.22
CA LEU A 96 6.53 15.40 7.65
C LEU A 96 7.77 15.69 8.52
N PRO A 97 7.61 16.41 9.65
CA PRO A 97 8.73 16.98 10.41
C PRO A 97 9.69 15.95 10.99
N TRP A 98 9.25 14.71 11.22
CA TRP A 98 10.12 13.64 11.69
C TRP A 98 11.07 13.06 10.63
N HIS A 99 10.91 13.46 9.37
CA HIS A 99 11.93 13.25 8.33
C HIS A 99 12.99 14.36 8.36
N ALA A 100 12.68 15.50 8.96
CA ALA A 100 13.63 16.55 9.27
C ALA A 100 14.41 16.22 10.56
N ASP A 101 15.53 16.92 10.75
CA ASP A 101 16.57 16.77 11.76
C ASP A 101 16.12 16.33 13.20
N PRO A 102 16.87 15.44 13.89
CA PRO A 102 16.63 15.06 15.29
C PRO A 102 16.67 16.20 16.33
N GLY A 103 17.18 17.39 15.99
CA GLY A 103 17.17 18.55 16.89
C GLY A 103 15.78 19.07 17.26
N PHE A 104 14.74 18.64 16.54
CA PHE A 104 13.36 18.99 16.82
C PHE A 104 12.77 18.05 17.90
N ARG A 105 12.18 18.60 18.98
CA ARG A 105 11.61 17.78 20.08
C ARG A 105 10.61 16.73 19.59
N LEU A 106 9.78 17.07 18.61
CA LEU A 106 8.87 16.13 17.95
C LEU A 106 9.62 14.98 17.25
N SER A 107 10.76 15.24 16.61
CA SER A 107 11.56 14.18 15.97
C SER A 107 12.10 13.18 16.99
N THR A 108 12.46 13.65 18.18
CA THR A 108 12.86 12.78 19.30
C THR A 108 11.68 11.95 19.81
N GLU A 109 10.51 12.56 19.97
CA GLU A 109 9.29 11.87 20.41
C GLU A 109 8.82 10.84 19.37
N TYR A 110 8.79 11.22 18.10
CA TYR A 110 8.58 10.31 16.97
C TYR A 110 9.56 9.15 17.02
N ALA A 111 10.87 9.41 17.17
CA ALA A 111 11.87 8.35 17.16
C ALA A 111 11.65 7.36 18.33
N ALA A 112 11.24 7.84 19.50
CA ALA A 112 10.91 6.97 20.62
C ALA A 112 9.70 6.08 20.31
N VAL A 113 8.63 6.65 19.76
CA VAL A 113 7.42 5.90 19.36
C VAL A 113 7.74 4.91 18.25
N ALA A 114 8.35 5.37 17.15
CA ALA A 114 8.74 4.52 16.02
C ALA A 114 9.65 3.37 16.45
N ASN A 115 10.64 3.61 17.32
CA ASN A 115 11.48 2.53 17.86
C ASN A 115 10.67 1.55 18.72
N GLY A 116 9.72 2.03 19.52
CA GLY A 116 8.81 1.15 20.27
C GLY A 116 7.93 0.30 19.34
N LEU A 117 7.32 0.90 18.33
CA LEU A 117 6.55 0.21 17.30
C LEU A 117 7.40 -0.76 16.46
N ASP A 118 8.70 -0.51 16.31
CA ASP A 118 9.58 -1.39 15.54
C ASP A 118 10.14 -2.57 16.33
N TYR A 119 10.48 -2.36 17.61
CA TYR A 119 11.27 -3.31 18.41
C TYR A 119 10.60 -3.75 19.70
N GLY A 120 9.58 -3.03 20.16
CA GLY A 120 8.81 -3.37 21.35
C GLY A 120 8.08 -4.69 21.15
N ASP A 121 8.17 -5.55 22.17
CA ASP A 121 7.32 -6.73 22.26
C ASP A 121 5.87 -6.34 22.59
N PHE A 122 4.99 -7.33 22.60
CA PHE A 122 3.57 -7.14 22.80
C PHE A 122 3.25 -6.47 24.16
N ASN A 123 3.94 -6.88 25.24
CA ASN A 123 3.71 -6.33 26.58
C ASN A 123 4.21 -4.88 26.69
N PHE A 124 5.35 -4.58 26.06
CA PHE A 124 5.87 -3.22 25.98
C PHE A 124 4.88 -2.30 25.29
N LEU A 125 4.29 -2.72 24.16
CA LEU A 125 3.28 -1.93 23.46
C LEU A 125 2.03 -1.71 24.33
N LEU A 126 1.65 -2.64 25.20
CA LEU A 126 0.50 -2.47 26.09
C LEU A 126 0.82 -1.78 27.42
N SER A 127 2.07 -1.38 27.64
CA SER A 127 2.51 -0.75 28.90
C SER A 127 2.07 0.72 28.98
N GLU A 128 1.75 1.19 30.19
CA GLU A 128 1.43 2.61 30.45
C GLU A 128 2.56 3.54 29.97
N TYR A 129 3.81 3.13 30.18
CA TYR A 129 4.96 3.87 29.69
C TYR A 129 4.88 4.13 28.18
N PHE A 130 4.59 3.11 27.37
CA PHE A 130 4.55 3.30 25.92
C PHE A 130 3.29 4.04 25.47
N ILE A 131 2.16 3.82 26.14
CA ILE A 131 0.92 4.59 25.94
C ILE A 131 1.20 6.09 26.15
N ASP A 132 1.83 6.46 27.26
CA ASP A 132 2.22 7.84 27.54
C ASP A 132 3.13 8.42 26.46
N ARG A 133 4.08 7.64 25.93
CA ARG A 133 4.95 8.09 24.82
C ARG A 133 4.15 8.37 23.54
N VAL A 134 3.15 7.55 23.23
CA VAL A 134 2.27 7.76 22.07
C VAL A 134 1.43 9.02 22.22
N TYR A 135 0.82 9.23 23.39
CA TYR A 135 0.05 10.45 23.66
C TYR A 135 0.94 11.71 23.65
N ASN A 136 2.16 11.63 24.21
CA ASN A 136 3.13 12.72 24.11
C ASN A 136 3.45 13.06 22.66
N PHE A 137 3.77 12.07 21.81
CA PHE A 137 4.03 12.29 20.40
C PHE A 137 2.84 12.99 19.70
N ARG A 138 1.60 12.54 19.94
CA ARG A 138 0.39 13.20 19.44
C ARG A 138 0.37 14.67 19.84
N SER A 139 0.52 14.99 21.13
CA SER A 139 0.48 16.37 21.63
C SER A 139 1.64 17.24 21.10
N PHE A 140 2.83 16.68 20.90
CA PHE A 140 3.92 17.42 20.24
C PHE A 140 3.59 17.72 18.78
N PHE A 141 2.92 16.80 18.08
CA PHE A 141 2.52 17.04 16.70
C PHE A 141 1.39 18.06 16.61
N GLU A 142 0.39 18.00 17.50
CA GLU A 142 -0.66 19.02 17.64
C GLU A 142 -0.07 20.43 17.80
N ASN A 143 0.86 20.59 18.74
CA ASN A 143 1.56 21.87 18.93
C ASN A 143 2.35 22.30 17.69
N PHE A 144 3.04 21.35 17.03
CA PHE A 144 3.77 21.65 15.81
C PHE A 144 2.85 22.17 14.69
N LEU A 145 1.70 21.52 14.48
CA LEU A 145 0.72 21.92 13.48
C LEU A 145 0.23 23.36 13.71
N GLN A 146 -0.05 23.71 14.97
CA GLN A 146 -0.53 25.04 15.34
C GLN A 146 0.56 26.11 15.24
N CYS A 147 1.73 25.89 15.81
CA CYS A 147 2.82 26.88 15.85
C CYS A 147 3.39 27.21 14.46
N ASN A 148 3.26 26.31 13.50
CA ASN A 148 3.72 26.50 12.12
C ASN A 148 2.55 26.77 11.15
N HIS A 149 1.35 27.07 11.67
CA HIS A 149 0.16 27.40 10.87
C HIS A 149 -0.08 26.44 9.69
N ILE A 150 0.12 25.13 9.95
CA ILE A 150 0.08 24.10 8.91
C ILE A 150 -1.30 24.10 8.26
N LYS A 151 -1.30 24.12 6.92
CA LYS A 151 -2.51 24.32 6.13
C LYS A 151 -3.26 23.02 5.83
N LEU A 152 -2.51 21.96 5.59
CA LEU A 152 -3.02 20.65 5.19
C LEU A 152 -1.96 19.58 5.46
N VAL A 153 -2.41 18.38 5.81
CA VAL A 153 -1.54 17.19 5.89
C VAL A 153 -2.03 16.09 4.96
N ILE A 154 -1.16 15.57 4.10
CA ILE A 154 -1.47 14.53 3.12
C ILE A 154 -0.67 13.27 3.46
N PHE A 155 -1.40 12.20 3.77
CA PHE A 155 -0.87 10.88 4.10
C PHE A 155 -1.02 9.92 2.92
N ALA A 156 -0.17 8.89 2.88
CA ALA A 156 -0.25 7.83 1.88
C ALA A 156 -1.37 6.80 2.17
N ASN A 157 -1.70 6.59 3.46
CA ASN A 157 -2.73 5.67 3.97
C ASN A 157 -2.96 5.96 5.47
N ASP A 158 -3.91 5.26 6.09
CA ASP A 158 -4.14 5.27 7.54
C ASP A 158 -3.93 3.89 8.20
N MET A 159 -3.06 3.05 7.61
CA MET A 159 -2.84 1.69 8.11
C MET A 159 -1.80 1.64 9.24
N THR A 160 -0.77 2.48 9.18
CA THR A 160 0.30 2.49 10.18
C THR A 160 -0.08 3.29 11.43
N ALA A 161 0.44 2.93 12.60
CA ALA A 161 0.15 3.65 13.84
C ALA A 161 0.54 5.12 13.79
N ILE A 162 1.71 5.44 13.24
CA ILE A 162 2.16 6.83 13.13
C ILE A 162 1.13 7.66 12.35
N ASN A 163 0.61 7.14 11.24
CA ASN A 163 -0.38 7.86 10.43
C ASN A 163 -1.72 7.99 11.17
N ARG A 164 -2.18 6.94 11.86
CA ARG A 164 -3.41 6.98 12.67
C ARG A 164 -3.30 8.02 13.79
N ILE A 165 -2.18 8.05 14.52
CA ILE A 165 -1.90 9.03 15.58
C ILE A 165 -1.84 10.44 15.00
N ALA A 166 -1.14 10.63 13.88
CA ALA A 166 -0.98 11.92 13.22
C ALA A 166 -2.30 12.47 12.66
N ILE A 167 -3.13 11.62 12.06
CA ILE A 167 -4.48 11.99 11.62
C ILE A 167 -5.35 12.40 12.82
N SER A 168 -5.24 11.69 13.95
CA SER A 168 -5.97 12.04 15.17
C SER A 168 -5.54 13.41 15.72
N ALA A 169 -4.24 13.72 15.70
CA ALA A 169 -3.71 15.04 16.04
C ALA A 169 -4.27 16.13 15.12
N CYS A 170 -4.30 15.91 13.80
CA CYS A 170 -4.86 16.87 12.83
C CYS A 170 -6.31 17.24 13.17
N LYS A 171 -7.15 16.23 13.43
CA LYS A 171 -8.55 16.42 13.83
C LYS A 171 -8.69 17.24 15.11
N ASN A 172 -7.87 16.96 16.11
CA ASN A 172 -7.90 17.65 17.41
C ASN A 172 -7.64 19.15 17.29
N VAL A 173 -6.70 19.56 16.45
CA VAL A 173 -6.35 20.98 16.27
C VAL A 173 -7.08 21.64 15.09
N GLY A 174 -7.99 20.92 14.43
CA GLY A 174 -8.77 21.43 13.30
C GLY A 174 -7.98 21.60 11.99
N VAL A 175 -6.79 21.02 11.88
CA VAL A 175 -6.03 21.01 10.61
C VAL A 175 -6.57 19.90 9.72
N LYS A 176 -6.89 20.24 8.47
CA LYS A 176 -7.44 19.27 7.52
C LYS A 176 -6.40 18.24 7.10
N SER A 177 -6.86 17.01 6.94
CA SER A 177 -6.03 15.87 6.52
C SER A 177 -6.62 15.15 5.30
N MET A 178 -5.74 14.64 4.43
CA MET A 178 -6.13 13.83 3.26
C MET A 178 -5.36 12.52 3.22
N ILE A 179 -5.98 11.48 2.68
CA ILE A 179 -5.28 10.26 2.24
C ILE A 179 -5.22 10.27 0.72
N TYR A 180 -4.02 10.22 0.16
CA TYR A 180 -3.80 10.06 -1.28
C TYR A 180 -3.39 8.62 -1.55
N LEU A 181 -4.33 7.82 -2.08
CA LEU A 181 -4.17 6.38 -2.21
C LEU A 181 -3.00 5.99 -3.11
N HIS A 182 -2.24 4.99 -2.66
CA HIS A 182 -1.18 4.33 -3.42
C HIS A 182 -1.66 3.51 -4.60
N GLY A 183 -2.88 3.02 -4.54
CA GLY A 183 -3.23 1.83 -5.30
C GLY A 183 -4.72 1.62 -5.32
N LEU A 184 -5.15 0.75 -6.23
CA LEU A 184 -6.40 0.03 -6.05
C LEU A 184 -6.28 -0.83 -4.78
N PRO A 185 -7.26 -0.78 -3.86
CA PRO A 185 -7.32 -1.75 -2.78
C PRO A 185 -7.39 -3.15 -3.37
N ALA A 186 -6.36 -3.97 -3.15
CA ALA A 186 -6.27 -5.32 -3.74
C ALA A 186 -7.10 -6.38 -2.99
N GLY A 187 -7.77 -6.02 -1.89
CA GLY A 187 -8.46 -6.99 -1.04
C GLY A 187 -9.69 -6.49 -0.27
N SER A 188 -9.97 -5.18 -0.22
CA SER A 188 -11.25 -4.69 0.31
C SER A 188 -11.49 -3.21 0.06
N TYR A 189 -12.76 -2.88 -0.20
CA TYR A 189 -13.32 -1.56 0.08
C TYR A 189 -14.20 -1.69 1.32
N ASN A 190 -14.00 -0.82 2.31
CA ASN A 190 -14.83 -0.79 3.52
C ASN A 190 -14.90 0.62 4.11
N ALA A 191 -15.79 0.82 5.08
CA ALA A 191 -16.04 2.12 5.70
C ALA A 191 -14.99 2.53 6.76
N ILE A 192 -13.96 1.72 7.03
CA ILE A 192 -12.99 1.94 8.12
C ILE A 192 -11.60 2.29 7.54
N ASP A 193 -11.08 1.43 6.68
CA ASP A 193 -9.73 1.53 6.14
C ASP A 193 -9.63 2.65 5.10
N ASN A 194 -8.55 3.40 5.14
CA ASN A 194 -8.34 4.65 4.40
C ASN A 194 -9.45 5.69 4.59
N ASN A 195 -10.23 5.59 5.68
CA ASN A 195 -11.35 6.47 5.97
C ASN A 195 -11.17 7.25 7.29
N ARG A 196 -9.95 7.33 7.85
CA ARG A 196 -9.70 8.13 9.05
C ARG A 196 -9.46 9.62 8.80
N ALA A 197 -8.88 10.04 7.67
CA ALA A 197 -8.60 11.47 7.38
C ALA A 197 -9.87 12.30 7.10
N ASP A 198 -9.80 13.62 6.86
CA ASP A 198 -10.97 14.42 6.46
C ASP A 198 -11.43 14.09 5.03
N TYR A 199 -10.46 13.83 4.13
CA TYR A 199 -10.70 13.52 2.72
C TYR A 199 -9.98 12.25 2.29
N LEU A 200 -10.58 11.52 1.34
CA LEU A 200 -9.98 10.37 0.65
C LEU A 200 -9.83 10.71 -0.83
N CYS A 201 -8.60 10.86 -1.30
CA CYS A 201 -8.27 11.14 -2.69
C CYS A 201 -8.08 9.81 -3.44
N VAL A 202 -8.97 9.57 -4.40
CA VAL A 202 -8.96 8.41 -5.31
C VAL A 202 -8.57 8.83 -6.72
N TRP A 203 -8.25 7.87 -7.59
CA TRP A 203 -7.73 8.17 -8.92
C TRP A 203 -8.82 8.44 -9.95
N GLY A 204 -9.96 7.79 -9.88
CA GLY A 204 -11.03 7.90 -10.87
C GLY A 204 -12.41 7.75 -10.25
N ASP A 205 -13.45 8.05 -11.04
CA ASP A 205 -14.85 7.99 -10.60
C ASP A 205 -15.25 6.58 -10.16
N ARG A 206 -14.76 5.54 -10.85
CA ARG A 206 -15.07 4.16 -10.48
C ARG A 206 -14.58 3.81 -9.07
N MET A 207 -13.38 4.26 -8.69
CA MET A 207 -12.88 4.07 -7.33
C MET A 207 -13.75 4.82 -6.31
N LYS A 208 -14.24 6.01 -6.66
CA LYS A 208 -15.13 6.78 -5.79
C LYS A 208 -16.44 6.03 -5.55
N GLU A 209 -17.08 5.54 -6.60
CA GLU A 209 -18.29 4.72 -6.50
C GLU A 209 -18.09 3.52 -5.57
N LEU A 210 -16.99 2.78 -5.75
CA LEU A 210 -16.67 1.60 -4.93
C LEU A 210 -16.49 1.96 -3.45
N CYS A 211 -15.79 3.07 -3.15
CA CYS A 211 -15.66 3.55 -1.77
C CYS A 211 -17.02 3.93 -1.17
N VAL A 212 -17.86 4.63 -1.93
CA VAL A 212 -19.20 5.07 -1.47
C VAL A 212 -20.12 3.88 -1.24
N ASN A 213 -20.13 2.91 -2.15
CA ASN A 213 -20.88 1.66 -2.00
C ASN A 213 -20.43 0.84 -0.79
N ALA A 214 -19.15 0.93 -0.44
CA ALA A 214 -18.58 0.31 0.76
C ALA A 214 -18.87 1.09 2.07
N GLY A 215 -19.61 2.20 2.01
CA GLY A 215 -20.06 2.98 3.16
C GLY A 215 -19.23 4.22 3.48
N VAL A 216 -18.27 4.60 2.64
CA VAL A 216 -17.54 5.87 2.80
C VAL A 216 -18.44 7.05 2.40
N ASN A 217 -18.40 8.13 3.17
CA ASN A 217 -19.19 9.33 2.86
C ASN A 217 -18.79 9.93 1.49
N ALA A 218 -19.74 10.06 0.56
CA ALA A 218 -19.50 10.58 -0.79
C ALA A 218 -18.87 11.98 -0.84
N ASN A 219 -19.18 12.85 0.12
CA ASN A 219 -18.62 14.22 0.20
C ASN A 219 -17.15 14.25 0.62
N LYS A 220 -16.66 13.13 1.18
CA LYS A 220 -15.29 12.95 1.60
C LYS A 220 -14.40 12.37 0.49
N VAL A 221 -14.98 11.65 -0.47
CA VAL A 221 -14.23 11.01 -1.55
C VAL A 221 -14.04 11.96 -2.73
N ILE A 222 -12.79 12.29 -2.99
CA ILE A 222 -12.36 13.26 -3.99
C ILE A 222 -11.66 12.51 -5.12
N VAL A 223 -12.13 12.67 -6.35
CA VAL A 223 -11.44 12.15 -7.54
C VAL A 223 -10.35 13.15 -7.88
N MET A 224 -9.11 12.78 -7.61
CA MET A 224 -7.94 13.65 -7.78
C MET A 224 -7.04 13.20 -8.94
N GLY A 225 -7.25 12.01 -9.51
CA GLY A 225 -6.30 11.46 -10.48
C GLY A 225 -5.07 10.82 -9.84
N ASN A 226 -4.24 10.20 -10.67
CA ASN A 226 -2.93 9.68 -10.26
C ASN A 226 -1.82 10.40 -11.03
N ALA A 227 -0.96 11.14 -10.33
CA ALA A 227 0.10 11.92 -10.93
C ALA A 227 1.16 11.07 -11.69
N LYS A 228 1.32 9.79 -11.35
CA LYS A 228 2.19 8.84 -12.08
C LYS A 228 1.68 8.56 -13.50
N TYR A 229 0.37 8.40 -13.64
CA TYR A 229 -0.30 8.01 -14.89
C TYR A 229 -0.84 9.22 -15.67
N SER A 230 -0.97 10.37 -15.01
CA SER A 230 -1.46 11.59 -15.64
C SER A 230 -0.55 12.05 -16.77
N GLY A 231 -1.15 12.36 -17.92
CA GLY A 231 -0.42 12.79 -19.13
C GLY A 231 0.43 11.71 -19.82
N GLN A 232 0.41 10.46 -19.34
CA GLN A 232 1.09 9.36 -20.01
C GLN A 232 0.34 8.92 -21.27
N LYS A 233 1.09 8.41 -22.25
CA LYS A 233 0.52 7.74 -23.42
C LYS A 233 0.50 6.24 -23.16
N PHE A 234 -0.67 5.64 -23.34
CA PHE A 234 -0.83 4.20 -23.26
C PHE A 234 -0.81 3.65 -24.69
N PRO A 235 0.22 2.89 -25.08
CA PRO A 235 0.23 2.23 -26.38
C PRO A 235 -0.90 1.19 -26.44
N ASP A 236 -1.28 0.73 -27.64
CA ASP A 236 -2.19 -0.40 -27.77
C ASP A 236 -1.54 -1.67 -27.21
N THR A 237 -2.34 -2.52 -26.55
CA THR A 237 -1.86 -3.83 -26.10
C THR A 237 -1.52 -4.68 -27.33
N HIS A 238 -0.27 -5.13 -27.44
CA HIS A 238 0.11 -6.06 -28.49
C HIS A 238 -0.45 -7.46 -28.21
N PRO A 239 -0.74 -8.29 -29.22
CA PRO A 239 -1.10 -9.69 -28.97
C PRO A 239 -0.02 -10.41 -28.16
N ALA A 240 -0.41 -11.26 -27.22
CA ALA A 240 0.56 -12.00 -26.42
C ALA A 240 1.42 -12.92 -27.29
N SER A 241 2.74 -12.86 -27.07
CA SER A 241 3.65 -13.97 -27.36
C SER A 241 4.14 -14.54 -26.04
N PHE A 242 4.54 -15.80 -26.05
CA PHE A 242 5.02 -16.50 -24.86
C PHE A 242 6.54 -16.66 -24.82
N ASP A 243 7.26 -15.77 -25.51
CA ASP A 243 8.73 -15.79 -25.57
C ASP A 243 9.38 -15.32 -24.26
N ASN A 244 8.78 -14.33 -23.58
CA ASN A 244 9.30 -13.75 -22.34
C ASN A 244 8.15 -13.40 -21.38
N VAL A 245 7.63 -14.44 -20.71
CA VAL A 245 6.51 -14.32 -19.77
C VAL A 245 6.99 -13.87 -18.39
N LEU A 246 6.30 -12.88 -17.82
CA LEU A 246 6.42 -12.50 -16.42
C LEU A 246 5.29 -13.14 -15.61
N VAL A 247 5.62 -13.74 -14.48
CA VAL A 247 4.66 -14.20 -13.47
C VAL A 247 4.86 -13.38 -12.21
N LEU A 248 3.79 -12.78 -11.70
CA LEU A 248 3.81 -12.12 -10.38
C LEU A 248 3.39 -13.13 -9.31
N SER A 249 4.09 -13.15 -8.18
CA SER A 249 3.63 -13.95 -7.03
C SER A 249 2.34 -13.41 -6.43
N ARG A 250 1.58 -14.30 -5.79
CA ARG A 250 0.52 -13.90 -4.86
C ARG A 250 1.15 -13.52 -3.53
N ALA A 251 1.23 -12.23 -3.26
CA ALA A 251 1.73 -11.72 -1.99
C ALA A 251 0.79 -12.10 -0.84
N ILE A 252 1.36 -12.52 0.28
CA ILE A 252 0.61 -12.70 1.53
C ILE A 252 0.66 -11.40 2.31
N SER A 253 -0.50 -10.95 2.80
CA SER A 253 -0.56 -9.87 3.78
C SER A 253 -0.06 -10.42 5.11
N GLY A 254 1.09 -9.94 5.59
CA GLY A 254 1.65 -10.45 6.85
C GLY A 254 0.96 -9.93 8.11
N ALA A 255 -0.06 -9.08 7.98
CA ALA A 255 -1.00 -8.74 9.04
C ALA A 255 -2.38 -8.53 8.38
N PRO A 256 -3.49 -8.76 9.10
CA PRO A 256 -4.82 -8.41 8.64
C PRO A 256 -4.87 -6.96 8.12
N SER A 257 -5.07 -6.82 6.82
CA SER A 257 -5.09 -5.53 6.11
C SER A 257 -6.51 -4.97 5.93
N ASP A 258 -7.52 -5.72 6.39
CA ASP A 258 -8.93 -5.35 6.39
C ASP A 258 -9.43 -5.32 7.83
N SER A 259 -9.83 -4.14 8.30
CA SER A 259 -10.27 -3.93 9.69
C SER A 259 -11.60 -4.62 10.03
N VAL A 260 -12.39 -5.01 9.03
CA VAL A 260 -13.70 -5.66 9.15
C VAL A 260 -13.58 -7.19 9.10
N LYS A 261 -13.06 -7.73 7.99
CA LYS A 261 -13.01 -9.18 7.74
C LYS A 261 -11.81 -9.86 8.39
N ARG A 262 -10.70 -9.11 8.53
CA ARG A 262 -9.43 -9.54 9.13
C ARG A 262 -8.96 -10.92 8.66
N PRO A 263 -8.71 -11.11 7.35
CA PRO A 263 -8.27 -12.39 6.84
C PRO A 263 -6.90 -12.76 7.41
N ILE A 264 -6.71 -14.06 7.72
CA ILE A 264 -5.42 -14.65 8.06
C ILE A 264 -5.11 -15.66 6.97
N GLU A 265 -4.05 -15.39 6.21
CA GLU A 265 -3.73 -16.18 5.03
C GLU A 265 -2.77 -17.33 5.34
N ASN A 266 -2.97 -18.46 4.66
CA ASN A 266 -2.02 -19.58 4.70
C ASN A 266 -0.90 -19.32 3.69
N ARG A 267 0.35 -19.31 4.14
CA ARG A 267 1.51 -19.08 3.26
C ARG A 267 1.70 -20.13 2.15
N GLY A 268 1.07 -21.30 2.28
CA GLY A 268 1.04 -22.30 1.22
C GLY A 268 0.33 -21.82 -0.04
N LEU A 269 -0.62 -20.89 0.09
CA LEU A 269 -1.41 -20.38 -1.05
C LEU A 269 -0.54 -19.68 -2.10
N SER A 270 0.55 -19.02 -1.70
CA SER A 270 1.49 -18.42 -2.66
C SER A 270 2.29 -19.46 -3.44
N ILE A 271 2.58 -20.61 -2.82
CA ILE A 271 3.24 -21.72 -3.49
C ILE A 271 2.27 -22.41 -4.44
N ASP A 272 1.05 -22.71 -3.97
CA ASP A 272 -0.01 -23.29 -4.79
C ASP A 272 -0.28 -22.44 -6.02
N TYR A 273 -0.40 -21.11 -5.85
CA TYR A 273 -0.57 -20.16 -6.95
C TYR A 273 0.51 -20.32 -8.03
N ILE A 274 1.79 -20.35 -7.63
CA ILE A 274 2.91 -20.46 -8.58
C ILE A 274 2.84 -21.78 -9.35
N TYR A 275 2.57 -22.90 -8.67
CA TYR A 275 2.43 -24.20 -9.34
C TYR A 275 1.24 -24.25 -10.31
N MET A 276 0.13 -23.59 -9.96
CA MET A 276 -1.03 -23.50 -10.86
C MET A 276 -0.71 -22.70 -12.12
N VAL A 277 0.04 -21.59 -12.00
CA VAL A 277 0.49 -20.80 -13.15
C VAL A 277 1.50 -21.58 -13.99
N GLU A 278 2.46 -22.26 -13.36
CA GLU A 278 3.45 -23.11 -14.03
C GLU A 278 2.77 -24.16 -14.92
N GLU A 279 1.79 -24.88 -14.36
CA GLU A 279 1.03 -25.91 -15.07
C GLU A 279 0.25 -25.33 -16.26
N ALA A 280 -0.39 -24.16 -16.09
CA ALA A 280 -1.11 -23.51 -17.18
C ALA A 280 -0.16 -23.06 -18.31
N LEU A 281 0.99 -22.48 -17.96
CA LEU A 281 2.00 -22.02 -18.91
C LEU A 281 2.63 -23.20 -19.68
N LYS A 282 2.94 -24.31 -19.00
CA LYS A 282 3.47 -25.53 -19.64
C LYS A 282 2.48 -26.10 -20.68
N ARG A 283 1.16 -26.04 -20.41
CA ARG A 283 0.12 -26.51 -21.35
C ARG A 283 -0.01 -25.69 -22.62
N VAL A 284 0.44 -24.44 -22.61
CA VAL A 284 0.49 -23.58 -23.81
C VAL A 284 1.89 -23.49 -24.43
N GLY A 285 2.81 -24.38 -24.01
CA GLY A 285 4.13 -24.55 -24.61
C GLY A 285 5.22 -23.63 -24.06
N VAL A 286 4.96 -22.92 -22.95
CA VAL A 286 5.99 -22.13 -22.27
C VAL A 286 6.89 -23.07 -21.49
N ASN A 287 8.19 -22.94 -21.71
CA ASN A 287 9.19 -23.78 -21.03
C ASN A 287 9.95 -23.03 -19.93
N LYS A 288 9.90 -21.69 -19.93
CA LYS A 288 10.53 -20.83 -18.92
C LYS A 288 9.73 -19.55 -18.71
N ALA A 289 9.74 -19.05 -17.48
CA ALA A 289 9.14 -17.77 -17.13
C ALA A 289 10.00 -17.01 -16.11
N THR A 290 9.88 -15.69 -16.12
CA THR A 290 10.44 -14.84 -15.06
C THR A 290 9.43 -14.77 -13.91
N LEU A 291 9.83 -15.08 -12.68
CA LEU A 291 9.00 -14.91 -11.48
C LEU A 291 9.44 -13.67 -10.72
N ARG A 292 8.53 -12.70 -10.58
CA ARG A 292 8.76 -11.49 -9.78
C ARG A 292 7.95 -11.56 -8.49
N LEU A 293 8.69 -11.49 -7.38
CA LEU A 293 8.11 -11.52 -6.04
C LEU A 293 7.68 -10.14 -5.58
N HIS A 294 6.70 -10.06 -4.69
CA HIS A 294 6.35 -8.81 -4.03
C HIS A 294 7.54 -8.30 -3.19
N PRO A 295 7.76 -6.98 -3.05
CA PRO A 295 8.93 -6.44 -2.35
C PRO A 295 9.13 -6.97 -0.92
N SER A 296 8.05 -7.35 -0.22
CA SER A 296 8.08 -7.93 1.13
C SER A 296 8.50 -9.39 1.19
N GLU A 297 8.54 -10.10 0.06
CA GLU A 297 8.68 -11.56 -0.01
C GLU A 297 10.13 -12.03 -0.22
N ASN A 298 10.50 -13.14 0.41
CA ASN A 298 11.85 -13.65 0.41
C ASN A 298 12.10 -14.67 -0.71
N GLY A 299 12.86 -14.28 -1.73
CA GLY A 299 13.22 -15.17 -2.84
C GLY A 299 13.94 -16.45 -2.44
N GLU A 300 14.79 -16.43 -1.40
CA GLU A 300 15.48 -17.64 -0.92
C GLU A 300 14.53 -18.65 -0.29
N TRP A 301 13.36 -18.21 0.17
CA TRP A 301 12.31 -19.13 0.62
C TRP A 301 11.60 -19.76 -0.58
N TYR A 302 11.21 -18.96 -1.58
CA TYR A 302 10.57 -19.45 -2.81
C TYR A 302 11.43 -20.45 -3.58
N LYS A 303 12.75 -20.23 -3.68
CA LYS A 303 13.70 -21.16 -4.33
C LYS A 303 13.65 -22.61 -3.81
N LYS A 304 13.10 -22.84 -2.62
CA LYS A 304 12.95 -24.19 -2.02
C LYS A 304 11.71 -24.93 -2.52
N PHE A 305 10.79 -24.23 -3.19
CA PHE A 305 9.47 -24.73 -3.57
C PHE A 305 9.13 -24.48 -5.03
N ILE A 306 9.97 -23.81 -5.82
CA ILE A 306 9.72 -23.57 -7.25
C ILE A 306 10.63 -24.44 -8.11
N ASP A 307 10.15 -24.82 -9.29
CA ASP A 307 10.98 -25.41 -10.35
C ASP A 307 11.96 -24.34 -10.87
N SER A 308 13.24 -24.46 -10.51
CA SER A 308 14.27 -23.51 -10.92
C SER A 308 14.75 -23.71 -12.36
N ASP A 309 14.37 -24.80 -13.02
CA ASP A 309 14.59 -24.97 -14.46
C ASP A 309 13.54 -24.21 -15.27
N PHE A 310 12.34 -24.01 -14.70
CA PHE A 310 11.25 -23.24 -15.26
C PHE A 310 11.31 -21.74 -14.88
N TYR A 311 11.43 -21.43 -13.59
CA TYR A 311 11.38 -20.05 -13.09
C TYR A 311 12.75 -19.43 -12.88
N THR A 312 12.93 -18.21 -13.40
CA THR A 312 14.04 -17.32 -13.02
C THR A 312 13.51 -16.18 -12.16
N LEU A 313 14.04 -16.01 -10.96
CA LEU A 313 13.65 -14.90 -10.09
C LEU A 313 14.17 -13.57 -10.63
N ASP A 314 13.29 -12.57 -10.64
CA ASP A 314 13.63 -11.19 -11.00
C ASP A 314 14.06 -10.37 -9.77
N ASP A 315 15.06 -9.51 -9.97
CA ASP A 315 15.62 -8.59 -8.99
C ASP A 315 15.76 -7.14 -9.52
N LYS A 316 15.27 -6.86 -10.75
CA LYS A 316 15.35 -5.55 -11.39
C LYS A 316 14.32 -4.56 -10.86
N SER A 317 14.44 -3.29 -11.27
CA SER A 317 13.36 -2.32 -11.10
C SER A 317 12.11 -2.78 -11.88
N LEU A 318 10.91 -2.34 -11.47
CA LEU A 318 9.67 -2.80 -12.12
C LEU A 318 9.66 -2.45 -13.61
N MET A 319 9.99 -1.20 -13.97
CA MET A 319 9.99 -0.78 -15.38
C MET A 319 11.07 -1.50 -16.20
N ASP A 320 12.26 -1.74 -15.63
CA ASP A 320 13.30 -2.51 -16.33
C ASP A 320 12.87 -3.98 -16.53
N CYS A 321 12.18 -4.56 -15.55
CA CYS A 321 11.62 -5.91 -15.65
C CYS A 321 10.52 -5.99 -16.71
N LEU A 322 9.71 -4.95 -16.86
CA LEU A 322 8.61 -4.92 -17.84
C LEU A 322 9.09 -4.66 -19.27
N SER A 323 10.21 -3.94 -19.45
CA SER A 323 10.66 -3.42 -20.76
C SER A 323 10.84 -4.44 -21.88
N ASP A 324 11.03 -5.72 -21.56
CA ASP A 324 11.27 -6.81 -22.51
C ASP A 324 10.21 -7.92 -22.47
N LYS A 325 9.13 -7.75 -21.69
CA LYS A 325 8.13 -8.81 -21.46
C LYS A 325 7.05 -8.80 -22.53
N THR A 326 6.61 -10.00 -22.90
CA THR A 326 5.62 -10.21 -23.97
C THR A 326 4.25 -10.62 -23.44
N ALA A 327 4.19 -11.05 -22.18
CA ALA A 327 2.95 -11.35 -21.46
C ALA A 327 3.19 -11.32 -19.95
N ILE A 328 2.13 -11.01 -19.18
CA ILE A 328 2.13 -11.07 -17.72
C ILE A 328 0.98 -11.96 -17.25
N VAL A 329 1.28 -12.92 -16.38
CA VAL A 329 0.27 -13.64 -15.58
C VAL A 329 0.38 -13.16 -14.14
N SER A 330 -0.72 -12.71 -13.56
CA SER A 330 -0.70 -12.05 -12.26
C SER A 330 -1.98 -12.30 -11.47
N PRO A 331 -1.91 -12.35 -10.13
CA PRO A 331 -3.07 -12.13 -9.28
C PRO A 331 -3.47 -10.64 -9.31
N ALA A 332 -4.48 -10.26 -8.53
CA ALA A 332 -4.93 -8.91 -8.32
C ALA A 332 -3.74 -8.01 -7.92
N SER A 333 -3.40 -7.07 -8.81
CA SER A 333 -2.21 -6.25 -8.66
C SER A 333 -2.32 -4.96 -9.46
N THR A 334 -1.91 -3.85 -8.85
CA THR A 334 -1.83 -2.55 -9.54
C THR A 334 -0.74 -2.51 -10.62
N VAL A 335 0.15 -3.51 -10.66
CA VAL A 335 1.14 -3.67 -11.75
C VAL A 335 0.45 -3.78 -13.12
N MET A 336 -0.83 -4.13 -13.17
CA MET A 336 -1.66 -4.05 -14.38
C MET A 336 -1.52 -2.68 -15.09
N PHE A 337 -1.61 -1.57 -14.36
CA PHE A 337 -1.50 -0.24 -15.00
C PHE A 337 -0.09 0.02 -15.55
N ASP A 338 0.95 -0.53 -14.90
CA ASP A 338 2.32 -0.45 -15.39
C ASP A 338 2.51 -1.33 -16.63
N ALA A 339 1.83 -2.48 -16.71
CA ALA A 339 1.79 -3.32 -17.90
C ALA A 339 1.14 -2.57 -19.09
N PHE A 340 0.04 -1.87 -18.83
CA PHE A 340 -0.64 -1.07 -19.86
C PHE A 340 0.21 0.09 -20.35
N LEU A 341 0.99 0.75 -19.49
CA LEU A 341 1.97 1.76 -19.90
C LEU A 341 3.01 1.20 -20.88
N CYS A 342 3.31 -0.09 -20.77
CA CYS A 342 4.25 -0.79 -21.65
C CYS A 342 3.58 -1.53 -22.83
N GLY A 343 2.25 -1.51 -22.94
CA GLY A 343 1.51 -2.22 -23.99
C GLY A 343 1.54 -3.74 -23.87
N ILE A 344 1.76 -4.26 -22.66
CA ILE A 344 1.96 -5.69 -22.41
C ILE A 344 0.63 -6.35 -22.03
N PRO A 345 0.26 -7.47 -22.68
CA PRO A 345 -0.85 -8.35 -22.28
C PRO A 345 -0.84 -8.72 -20.81
N PHE A 346 -1.95 -8.46 -20.13
CA PHE A 346 -2.15 -8.81 -18.73
C PHE A 346 -3.25 -9.87 -18.59
N PHE A 347 -2.85 -11.06 -18.17
CA PHE A 347 -3.72 -12.19 -17.86
C PHE A 347 -3.97 -12.24 -16.35
N ALA A 348 -5.17 -11.86 -15.93
CA ALA A 348 -5.57 -11.93 -14.54
C ALA A 348 -5.93 -13.37 -14.15
N PHE A 349 -5.34 -13.85 -13.06
CA PHE A 349 -5.58 -15.18 -12.53
C PHE A 349 -5.85 -15.12 -11.03
N GLU A 350 -7.10 -15.37 -10.65
CA GLU A 350 -7.57 -15.43 -9.26
C GLU A 350 -8.32 -16.76 -9.04
N PRO A 351 -7.58 -17.86 -8.83
CA PRO A 351 -8.19 -19.18 -8.69
C PRO A 351 -8.99 -19.34 -7.39
N HIS A 352 -10.29 -19.65 -7.51
CA HIS A 352 -11.23 -19.79 -6.39
C HIS A 352 -10.79 -20.76 -5.30
N THR A 353 -10.04 -21.80 -5.66
CA THR A 353 -9.60 -22.86 -4.76
C THR A 353 -8.57 -22.42 -3.73
N ILE A 354 -7.90 -21.29 -3.94
CA ILE A 354 -6.87 -20.76 -3.03
C ILE A 354 -7.20 -19.35 -2.51
N ILE A 355 -8.45 -18.91 -2.68
CA ILE A 355 -8.90 -17.59 -2.21
C ILE A 355 -8.99 -17.61 -0.68
N GLY A 356 -7.98 -17.02 -0.04
CA GLY A 356 -7.95 -16.77 1.40
C GLY A 356 -8.77 -15.54 1.85
N TYR A 357 -9.21 -14.69 0.91
CA TYR A 357 -9.99 -13.48 1.17
C TYR A 357 -10.71 -12.99 -0.11
N GLU A 358 -11.82 -12.27 0.05
CA GLU A 358 -12.60 -11.76 -1.08
C GLU A 358 -11.81 -10.75 -1.92
N VAL A 359 -11.73 -10.98 -3.23
CA VAL A 359 -11.14 -10.04 -4.19
C VAL A 359 -12.17 -8.96 -4.51
N VAL A 360 -11.72 -7.74 -4.83
CA VAL A 360 -12.60 -6.59 -5.15
C VAL A 360 -12.42 -6.11 -6.58
N PRO A 361 -13.35 -5.31 -7.14
CA PRO A 361 -13.22 -4.77 -8.49
C PRO A 361 -11.88 -4.03 -8.72
N PRO A 362 -11.29 -4.13 -9.91
CA PRO A 362 -11.78 -4.85 -11.09
C PRO A 362 -11.52 -6.37 -11.05
N PHE A 363 -10.88 -6.90 -10.01
CA PHE A 363 -10.33 -8.26 -9.97
C PHE A 363 -11.31 -9.33 -9.46
N ASP A 364 -12.55 -8.96 -9.15
CA ASP A 364 -13.60 -9.87 -8.66
C ASP A 364 -14.48 -10.47 -9.79
N GLY A 365 -14.27 -10.02 -11.04
CA GLY A 365 -15.04 -10.44 -12.21
C GLY A 365 -16.31 -9.62 -12.45
N SER A 366 -16.46 -8.48 -11.77
CA SER A 366 -17.57 -7.54 -12.02
C SER A 366 -17.34 -6.62 -13.23
N GLU A 367 -16.11 -6.52 -13.74
CA GLU A 367 -15.75 -5.69 -14.89
C GLU A 367 -15.48 -6.57 -16.12
N GLU A 368 -16.23 -6.36 -17.20
CA GLU A 368 -16.05 -7.11 -18.46
C GLU A 368 -14.67 -6.87 -19.10
N GLU A 369 -14.10 -5.69 -18.88
CA GLU A 369 -12.76 -5.30 -19.33
C GLU A 369 -11.64 -6.01 -18.55
N MET A 370 -11.98 -6.74 -17.48
CA MET A 370 -11.06 -7.54 -16.68
C MET A 370 -11.48 -9.02 -16.70
N PRO A 371 -11.21 -9.76 -17.79
CA PRO A 371 -11.41 -11.20 -17.80
C PRO A 371 -10.43 -11.86 -16.82
N ILE A 372 -10.98 -12.60 -15.86
CA ILE A 372 -10.22 -13.28 -14.81
C ILE A 372 -10.41 -14.78 -14.91
N ALA A 373 -9.30 -15.50 -15.08
CA ALA A 373 -9.30 -16.94 -14.98
C ALA A 373 -9.41 -17.37 -13.51
N LYS A 374 -10.33 -18.30 -13.22
CA LYS A 374 -10.62 -18.80 -11.86
C LYS A 374 -10.18 -20.26 -11.65
N SER A 375 -9.60 -20.88 -12.69
CA SER A 375 -9.05 -22.24 -12.66
C SER A 375 -7.89 -22.37 -13.65
N ILE A 376 -7.08 -23.42 -13.51
CA ILE A 376 -5.98 -23.71 -14.46
C ILE A 376 -6.53 -23.82 -15.89
N SER A 377 -7.66 -24.49 -16.06
CA SER A 377 -8.29 -24.68 -17.38
C SER A 377 -8.72 -23.35 -18.01
N GLU A 378 -9.32 -22.46 -17.22
CA GLU A 378 -9.68 -21.11 -17.70
C GLU A 378 -8.44 -20.27 -18.01
N LEU A 379 -7.37 -20.38 -17.21
CA LEU A 379 -6.13 -19.66 -17.51
C LEU A 379 -5.52 -20.15 -18.82
N VAL A 380 -5.53 -21.47 -19.06
CA VAL A 380 -5.09 -22.05 -20.35
C VAL A 380 -5.93 -21.52 -21.51
N ASP A 381 -7.26 -21.47 -21.35
CA ASP A 381 -8.17 -20.93 -22.35
C ASP A 381 -7.87 -19.46 -22.66
N HIS A 382 -7.69 -18.65 -21.62
CA HIS A 382 -7.35 -17.23 -21.76
C HIS A 382 -6.02 -17.06 -22.50
N LEU A 383 -5.00 -17.84 -22.15
CA LEU A 383 -3.69 -17.82 -22.82
C LEU A 383 -3.82 -18.23 -24.29
N GLN A 384 -4.53 -19.32 -24.61
CA GLN A 384 -4.68 -19.83 -25.98
C GLN A 384 -5.44 -18.87 -26.90
N HIS A 385 -6.44 -18.18 -26.35
CA HIS A 385 -7.31 -17.28 -27.10
C HIS A 385 -6.97 -15.80 -26.90
N ASN A 386 -5.89 -15.49 -26.19
CA ASN A 386 -5.42 -14.13 -25.92
C ASN A 386 -6.50 -13.24 -25.28
N ILE A 387 -7.22 -13.81 -24.31
CA ILE A 387 -8.25 -13.12 -23.52
C ILE A 387 -7.54 -12.37 -22.39
N VAL A 388 -7.40 -11.06 -22.56
CA VAL A 388 -6.56 -10.19 -21.72
C VAL A 388 -7.33 -8.99 -21.19
N ALA A 389 -6.82 -8.37 -20.12
CA ALA A 389 -7.36 -7.13 -19.61
C ALA A 389 -7.27 -5.99 -20.64
N SER A 390 -8.33 -5.17 -20.70
CA SER A 390 -8.45 -4.07 -21.66
C SER A 390 -7.99 -2.74 -21.07
N HIS A 391 -7.33 -1.93 -21.91
CA HIS A 391 -6.92 -0.56 -21.57
C HIS A 391 -8.09 0.37 -21.22
N ALA A 392 -9.33 0.03 -21.59
CA ALA A 392 -10.52 0.76 -21.16
C ALA A 392 -10.68 0.85 -19.62
N LEU A 393 -10.02 -0.04 -18.86
CA LEU A 393 -9.93 0.07 -17.40
C LEU A 393 -9.19 1.33 -16.93
N ILE A 394 -8.26 1.87 -17.72
CA ILE A 394 -7.56 3.12 -17.39
C ILE A 394 -8.56 4.26 -17.30
N ASP A 395 -9.39 4.44 -18.32
CA ASP A 395 -10.37 5.53 -18.37
C ASP A 395 -11.42 5.42 -17.25
N LYS A 396 -11.76 4.19 -16.84
CA LYS A 396 -12.67 3.94 -15.71
C LYS A 396 -12.05 4.29 -14.35
N TYR A 397 -10.81 3.86 -14.11
CA TYR A 397 -10.19 3.88 -12.79
C TYR A 397 -9.21 5.03 -12.55
N ILE A 398 -8.72 5.70 -13.60
CA ILE A 398 -7.70 6.74 -13.53
C ILE A 398 -8.16 7.96 -14.32
N ASN A 399 -8.34 9.08 -13.63
CA ASN A 399 -8.53 10.36 -14.29
C ASN A 399 -7.20 10.78 -14.98
N PRO A 400 -7.22 11.13 -16.29
CA PRO A 400 -6.02 11.49 -17.03
C PRO A 400 -5.31 12.76 -16.52
N VAL A 401 -6.01 13.59 -15.73
CA VAL A 401 -5.48 14.84 -15.17
C VAL A 401 -5.57 14.80 -13.65
N VAL A 402 -4.53 15.32 -12.98
CA VAL A 402 -4.57 15.54 -11.54
C VAL A 402 -5.46 16.75 -11.24
N ASP A 403 -6.59 16.54 -10.58
CA ASP A 403 -7.52 17.61 -10.22
C ASP A 403 -7.17 18.23 -8.86
N MET A 404 -6.69 19.47 -8.89
CA MET A 404 -6.32 20.26 -7.71
C MET A 404 -7.47 21.13 -7.16
N SER A 405 -8.67 21.07 -7.77
CA SER A 405 -9.82 21.92 -7.44
C SER A 405 -10.14 21.91 -5.93
N LYS A 406 -10.18 20.73 -5.31
CA LYS A 406 -10.50 20.61 -3.89
C LYS A 406 -9.43 21.22 -2.99
N ILE A 407 -8.16 21.12 -3.37
CA ILE A 407 -7.07 21.74 -2.60
C ILE A 407 -7.15 23.26 -2.71
N LYS A 408 -7.44 23.80 -3.90
CA LYS A 408 -7.68 25.24 -4.13
C LYS A 408 -8.89 25.76 -3.37
N GLU A 409 -9.97 24.98 -3.27
CA GLU A 409 -11.14 25.32 -2.46
C GLU A 409 -10.79 25.43 -0.97
N LEU A 410 -10.01 24.47 -0.45
CA LEU A 410 -9.60 24.46 0.96
C LEU A 410 -8.56 25.53 1.28
N LEU A 411 -7.69 25.83 0.32
CA LEU A 411 -6.55 26.73 0.44
C LEU A 411 -6.54 27.76 -0.70
N PRO A 412 -7.44 28.77 -0.68
CA PRO A 412 -7.65 29.71 -1.79
C PRO A 412 -6.52 30.72 -2.00
N ASN A 413 -5.64 30.89 -1.00
CA ASN A 413 -4.44 31.70 -1.10
C ASN A 413 -3.23 30.76 -0.96
N GLY A 414 -2.60 30.42 -2.09
CA GLY A 414 -1.32 29.71 -2.13
C GLY A 414 -0.17 30.52 -1.52
#